data_AF-A0A962VYH4-F1
#
_entry.id   AF-A0A962VYH4-F1
#
_cell.length_a   1.000
_cell.length_b   1.000
_cell.length_c   1.000
_cell.angle_alpha   90.00
_cell.angle_beta   90.00
_cell.angle_gamma   90.00
#
_symmetry.space_group_name_H-M   'P 1'
#
loop_
_entity.id
_entity.type
_entity.pdbx_description
1 polymer ?
#
loop_
_entity_poly.entity_id
_entity_poly.type
_entity_poly.pdbx_seq_one_letter_code
_entity_poly.pdbx_strand_id
1 'polypeptide(L)' 'GPVTLLIGPEGGLSLAEINQAQAAGFTGVRLGPRILRTETAGVATLAALQALWGDWD' A
#
# COMPACT_ATOMS: atom_id res chain seq x y z
N GLY A 1 13.11 -6.87 -7.71
CA GLY A 1 13.67 -6.65 -6.37
C GLY A 1 12.56 -6.79 -5.34
N PRO A 2 12.86 -6.78 -4.02
CA PRO A 2 11.83 -6.83 -3.00
C PRO A 2 10.88 -5.63 -3.10
N VAL A 3 9.61 -5.84 -2.75
CA VAL A 3 8.61 -4.76 -2.64
C VAL A 3 8.42 -4.42 -1.17
N THR A 4 8.46 -3.13 -0.85
CA THR A 4 8.15 -2.61 0.49
C THR A 4 6.81 -1.90 0.48
N LEU A 5 5.92 -2.30 1.39
CA LEU A 5 4.58 -1.72 1.53
C LEU A 5 4.53 -0.84 2.78
N LEU A 6 3.98 0.37 2.62
CA LEU A 6 3.65 1.28 3.71
C LEU A 6 2.12 1.36 3.83
N ILE A 7 1.59 0.91 4.96
CA ILE A 7 0.15 0.97 5.27
C ILE A 7 -0.01 1.85 6.52
N GLY A 8 -0.80 2.91 6.40
CA GLY A 8 -1.11 3.79 7.53
C GLY A 8 -2.08 3.16 8.52
N PRO A 9 -2.20 3.73 9.73
CA PRO A 9 -3.21 3.33 10.72
C PRO A 9 -4.62 3.73 10.27
N GLU A 10 -5.65 3.42 11.07
CA GLU A 10 -7.07 3.69 10.76
C GLU A 10 -7.34 5.18 10.50
N GLY A 11 -6.57 6.07 11.15
CA GLY A 11 -6.63 7.53 10.93
C GLY A 11 -5.93 8.01 9.65
N GLY A 12 -5.30 7.11 8.90
CA GLY A 12 -4.45 7.42 7.77
C GLY A 12 -3.08 7.97 8.18
N LEU A 13 -2.27 8.28 7.16
CA LEU A 13 -1.01 8.99 7.33
C LEU A 13 -1.27 10.50 7.33
N SER A 14 -0.58 11.23 8.19
CA SER A 14 -0.55 12.69 8.15
C SER A 14 0.12 13.19 6.86
N LEU A 15 -0.15 14.44 6.48
CA LEU A 15 0.51 15.05 5.32
C LEU A 15 2.04 15.06 5.45
N ALA A 16 2.56 15.23 6.67
CA ALA A 16 4.00 15.19 6.93
C ALA A 16 4.59 13.79 6.66
N GLU A 17 3.91 12.73 7.11
CA GLU A 17 4.34 11.34 6.86
C GLU A 17 4.23 10.96 5.38
N ILE A 18 3.19 11.43 4.68
CA ILE A 18 3.06 11.24 3.22
C ILE A 18 4.23 11.89 2.49
N ASN A 19 4.56 13.15 2.84
CA ASN A 19 5.67 13.86 2.23
C ASN A 19 7.02 13.17 2.52
N GLN A 20 7.22 12.66 3.74
CA GLN A 20 8.41 11.88 4.10
C GLN A 20 8.51 10.58 3.30
N ALA A 21 7.40 9.85 3.15
CA ALA A 21 7.36 8.63 2.36
C ALA A 21 7.70 8.91 0.89
N GLN A 22 7.12 9.96 0.30
CA GLN A 22 7.45 10.38 -1.06
C GLN A 22 8.92 10.77 -1.22
N ALA A 23 9.48 11.52 -0.27
CA ALA A 23 10.90 11.88 -0.25
C ALA A 23 11.82 10.66 -0.11
N ALA A 24 11.36 9.61 0.57
CA ALA A 24 12.05 8.32 0.68
C ALA A 24 11.86 7.41 -0.57
N GLY A 25 11.13 7.87 -1.59
CA GLY A 25 10.92 7.14 -2.85
C GLY A 25 9.68 6.26 -2.89
N PHE A 26 8.78 6.33 -1.90
CA PHE A 26 7.49 5.65 -1.99
C PHE A 26 6.60 6.27 -3.06
N THR A 27 5.92 5.41 -3.82
CA THR A 27 4.91 5.82 -4.79
C THR A 27 3.52 5.53 -4.23
N GLY A 28 2.65 6.54 -4.24
CA GLY A 28 1.26 6.38 -3.81
C GLY A 28 0.45 5.52 -4.79
N VAL A 29 -0.32 4.57 -4.27
CA VAL A 29 -1.18 3.67 -5.06
C VAL A 29 -2.61 3.68 -4.52
N ARG A 30 -3.58 3.36 -5.38
CA ARG A 30 -4.99 3.28 -5.02
C ARG A 30 -5.56 1.91 -5.40
N LEU A 31 -6.11 1.19 -4.43
CA LEU A 31 -6.77 -0.11 -4.62
C LEU A 31 -8.26 0.05 -4.92
N GLY A 32 -8.56 0.58 -6.11
CA GLY A 32 -9.93 0.82 -6.55
C GLY A 32 -10.61 2.00 -5.84
N PRO A 33 -11.94 2.14 -5.95
CA PRO A 33 -12.63 3.36 -5.52
C PRO A 33 -12.81 3.48 -4.00
N ARG A 34 -12.78 2.38 -3.26
CA ARG A 34 -13.12 2.32 -1.83
C ARG A 34 -11.90 2.54 -0.95
N ILE A 35 -12.09 3.24 0.17
CA ILE A 35 -11.09 3.29 1.25
C ILE A 35 -11.13 1.94 1.97
N LEU A 36 -9.99 1.24 1.99
CA LEU A 36 -9.85 0.00 2.72
C LEU A 36 -9.49 0.31 4.18
N ARG A 37 -10.00 -0.52 5.10
CA ARG A 37 -9.55 -0.48 6.50
C ARG A 37 -8.11 -0.97 6.60
N THR A 38 -7.40 -0.53 7.63
CA THR A 38 -5.99 -0.85 7.89
C THR A 38 -5.71 -2.34 7.80
N GLU A 39 -6.55 -3.17 8.45
CA GLU A 39 -6.39 -4.63 8.46
C GLU A 39 -6.60 -5.28 7.09
N THR A 40 -7.35 -4.63 6.20
CA THR A 40 -7.66 -5.15 4.86
C THR A 40 -6.69 -4.63 3.79
N ALA A 41 -6.18 -3.41 3.96
CA ALA A 41 -5.34 -2.76 2.96
C ALA A 41 -4.07 -3.57 2.67
N GLY A 42 -3.40 -4.09 3.70
CA GLY A 42 -2.19 -4.91 3.54
C GLY A 42 -2.44 -6.20 2.76
N VAL A 43 -3.41 -7.00 3.19
CA VAL A 43 -3.75 -8.29 2.54
C VAL A 43 -4.27 -8.10 1.12
N ALA A 44 -5.07 -7.06 0.86
CA ALA A 44 -5.55 -6.76 -0.48
C ALA A 44 -4.42 -6.30 -1.41
N THR A 45 -3.46 -5.53 -0.90
CA THR A 45 -2.26 -5.14 -1.67
C THR A 45 -1.43 -6.36 -2.02
N LEU A 46 -1.14 -7.23 -1.05
CA LEU A 46 -0.37 -8.46 -1.30
C LEU A 46 -1.06 -9.38 -2.31
N ALA A 47 -2.38 -9.55 -2.19
CA ALA A 47 -3.17 -10.32 -3.15
C ALA A 47 -3.09 -9.74 -4.57
N ALA A 48 -3.20 -8.42 -4.71
CA ALA A 48 -3.08 -7.76 -6.01
C ALA A 48 -1.67 -7.89 -6.61
N LEU A 49 -0.62 -7.76 -5.79
CA LEU A 49 0.77 -7.96 -6.23
C LEU A 49 1.00 -9.39 -6.73
N GLN A 50 0.53 -10.39 -5.98
CA GLN A 50 0.68 -11.78 -6.36
C GLN A 50 -0.13 -12.14 -7.62
N ALA A 51 -1.34 -11.60 -7.76
CA ALA A 51 -2.14 -11.81 -8.97
C ALA A 51 -1.52 -11.20 -10.24
N LEU A 52 -0.75 -10.11 -10.11
CA LEU A 52 -0.17 -9.40 -11.26
C LEU A 52 1.26 -9.87 -11.59
N TRP A 53 2.05 -10.21 -10.57
CA TRP A 53 3.50 -10.43 -10.70
C TRP A 53 4.02 -11.60 -9.86
N GLY A 54 3.12 -12.31 -9.19
CA GLY A 54 3.46 -13.41 -8.30
C GLY A 54 3.51 -14.76 -8.99
N ASP A 55 3.50 -15.77 -8.13
CA ASP A 55 3.64 -17.19 -8.42
C ASP A 55 2.39 -17.98 -8.05
N TRP A 56 1.21 -17.39 -8.24
CA TRP A 56 -0.10 -18.02 -7.99
C TRP A 56 -0.50 -19.07 -9.04
N ASP A 57 0.48 -19.82 -9.54
CA ASP A 57 0.28 -21.01 -10.40
C ASP A 57 0.25 -22.30 -9.58
#